data_AF-A0A536DYC6-F1
#
_entry.id   AF-A0A536DYC6-F1
#
_cell.length_a   1.000
_cell.length_b   1.000
_cell.length_c   1.000
_cell.angle_alpha   90.00
_cell.angle_beta   90.00
_cell.angle_gamma   90.00
#
_symmetry.space_group_name_H-M   'P 1'
#
loop_
_entity.id
_entity.type
_entity.pdbx_description
1 polymer ?
#
loop_
_entity_poly.entity_id
_entity_poly.type
_entity_poly.pdbx_seq_one_letter_code
_entity_poly.pdbx_strand_id
1 'polypeptide(L)'
;MARDDGKVWLVNYALPGEVVEAEPRGRQGGVAVAAATRVIEASPHRVAAPCPYFGIRGEFEALATAGGWRFGFHRMRSHSVLPIDSCLIHDQRIEGALPAFARAASELQLKDLQNLLLTVEPAGPGLLWRMRFRGREPRWPRDEYAHRVAELLPESTLLDDAMSLEFWDLT
;
A
#
# COMPACT_ATOMS: atom_id res chain seq x y z
N MET A 1 10.08 -17.51 8.24
CA MET A 1 11.50 -17.33 7.85
C MET A 1 11.89 -18.51 6.98
N ALA A 2 12.65 -18.29 5.91
CA ALA A 2 13.15 -19.32 5.01
C ALA A 2 14.68 -19.21 4.86
N ARG A 3 15.32 -20.30 4.45
CA ARG A 3 16.74 -20.33 4.10
C ARG A 3 16.87 -20.79 2.65
N ASP A 4 17.61 -20.02 1.87
CA ASP A 4 17.87 -20.31 0.46
C ASP A 4 19.29 -19.83 0.13
N ASP A 5 20.08 -20.71 -0.49
CA ASP A 5 21.50 -20.47 -0.83
C ASP A 5 22.33 -19.79 0.29
N GLY A 6 22.22 -20.32 1.52
CA GLY A 6 22.90 -19.77 2.71
C GLY A 6 22.36 -18.44 3.23
N LYS A 7 21.39 -17.82 2.54
CA LYS A 7 20.75 -16.56 2.91
C LYS A 7 19.48 -16.79 3.72
N VAL A 8 19.26 -15.97 4.74
CA VAL A 8 18.03 -15.97 5.53
C VAL A 8 17.06 -14.95 4.97
N TRP A 9 15.82 -15.39 4.75
CA TRP A 9 14.72 -14.57 4.25
C TRP A 9 13.60 -14.47 5.27
N LEU A 10 13.13 -13.25 5.52
CA LEU A 10 11.81 -13.03 6.11
C LEU A 10 10.79 -13.06 4.97
N VAL A 11 9.95 -14.09 4.94
CA VAL A 11 8.91 -14.26 3.91
C VAL A 11 7.57 -13.85 4.51
N ASN A 12 7.04 -12.72 4.06
CA ASN A 12 5.72 -12.25 4.49
C ASN A 12 4.61 -13.13 3.90
N TYR A 13 3.51 -13.24 4.62
CA TYR A 13 2.34 -14.07 4.28
C TYR A 13 2.58 -15.58 4.18
N ALA A 14 3.77 -16.06 4.57
CA ALA A 14 4.08 -17.47 4.71
C ALA A 14 4.03 -17.92 6.18
N LEU A 15 3.46 -19.09 6.43
CA LEU A 15 3.45 -19.76 7.72
C LEU A 15 4.58 -20.80 7.81
N PRO A 16 4.97 -21.22 9.04
CA PRO A 16 5.85 -22.36 9.21
C PRO A 16 5.29 -23.63 8.56
N GLY A 17 6.15 -24.36 7.86
CA GLY A 17 5.82 -25.63 7.19
C GLY A 17 5.27 -25.49 5.77
N GLU A 18 5.19 -24.28 5.21
CA GLU A 18 4.68 -24.08 3.85
C GLU A 18 5.75 -24.16 2.77
N VAL A 19 5.32 -24.59 1.59
CA VAL A 19 6.06 -24.42 0.34
C VAL A 19 5.37 -23.31 -0.45
N VAL A 20 6.10 -22.25 -0.79
CA VAL A 20 5.55 -21.06 -1.44
C VAL A 20 6.43 -20.61 -2.60
N GLU A 21 5.82 -20.03 -3.63
CA GLU A 21 6.52 -19.11 -4.51
C GLU A 21 6.64 -17.77 -3.79
N ALA A 22 7.85 -17.20 -3.79
CA ALA A 22 8.14 -15.96 -3.09
C ALA A 22 8.93 -15.00 -3.97
N GLU A 23 8.55 -13.74 -3.95
CA GLU A 23 9.22 -12.68 -4.70
C GLU A 23 10.01 -11.77 -3.76
N PRO A 24 11.30 -11.50 -4.05
CA PRO A 24 12.11 -10.57 -3.27
C PRO A 24 11.49 -9.17 -3.18
N ARG A 25 11.48 -8.59 -1.97
CA ARG A 25 10.94 -7.26 -1.65
C ARG A 25 12.02 -6.29 -1.15
N GLY A 26 13.28 -6.71 -1.15
CA GLY A 26 14.42 -5.90 -0.72
C GLY A 26 14.93 -6.28 0.67
N ARG A 27 15.22 -5.26 1.49
CA ARG A 27 15.81 -5.44 2.82
C ARG A 27 15.14 -4.54 3.86
N GLN A 28 14.94 -5.07 5.06
CA GLN A 28 14.46 -4.32 6.23
C GLN A 28 15.38 -4.60 7.41
N GLY A 29 16.01 -3.55 7.97
CA GLY A 29 16.97 -3.71 9.07
C GLY A 29 18.17 -4.61 8.72
N GLY A 30 18.57 -4.67 7.45
CA GLY A 30 19.65 -5.53 6.95
C GLY A 30 19.24 -6.97 6.62
N VAL A 31 18.03 -7.40 7.00
CA VAL A 31 17.51 -8.74 6.69
C VAL A 31 16.86 -8.73 5.31
N ALA A 32 17.08 -9.77 4.52
CA ALA A 32 16.42 -9.91 3.22
C ALA A 32 14.95 -10.28 3.39
N VAL A 33 14.09 -9.63 2.62
CA VAL A 33 12.64 -9.79 2.72
C VAL A 33 12.08 -10.24 1.38
N ALA A 34 11.09 -11.11 1.42
CA ALA A 34 10.29 -11.55 0.28
C ALA A 34 8.81 -11.60 0.70
N ALA A 35 7.91 -11.62 -0.27
CA ALA A 35 6.49 -11.86 -0.05
C ALA A 35 6.08 -13.15 -0.76
N ALA A 36 5.32 -14.02 -0.09
CA ALA A 36 4.72 -15.17 -0.75
C ALA A 36 3.67 -14.68 -1.76
N THR A 37 3.85 -15.07 -3.03
CA THR A 37 2.91 -14.74 -4.12
C THR A 37 1.96 -15.89 -4.43
N ARG A 38 2.40 -17.13 -4.16
CA ARG A 38 1.54 -18.32 -4.28
C ARG A 38 1.92 -19.34 -3.22
N VAL A 39 0.91 -19.92 -2.56
CA VAL A 39 1.11 -21.08 -1.67
C VAL A 39 1.00 -22.33 -2.52
N ILE A 40 2.06 -23.14 -2.56
CA ILE A 40 2.11 -24.42 -3.28
C ILE A 40 1.64 -25.54 -2.34
N GLU A 41 2.17 -25.58 -1.12
CA GLU A 41 1.76 -26.51 -0.07
C GLU A 41 1.41 -25.71 1.19
N ALA A 42 0.14 -25.76 1.60
CA ALA A 42 -0.38 -24.99 2.71
C ALA A 42 -0.11 -25.67 4.06
N SER A 43 0.15 -24.86 5.08
CA SER A 43 0.26 -25.32 6.47
C SER A 43 -1.11 -25.75 6.98
N PRO A 44 -1.22 -26.79 7.84
CA PRO A 44 -2.48 -27.15 8.48
C PRO A 44 -3.04 -26.03 9.38
N HIS A 45 -2.23 -25.03 9.71
CA HIS A 45 -2.63 -23.86 10.48
C HIS A 45 -3.03 -22.65 9.63
N ARG A 46 -2.99 -22.75 8.29
CA ARG A 46 -3.43 -21.67 7.42
C ARG A 46 -4.95 -21.50 7.52
N VAL A 47 -5.35 -20.26 7.70
CA VAL A 47 -6.76 -19.85 7.65
C VAL A 47 -6.96 -18.82 6.54
N ALA A 48 -8.13 -18.83 5.90
CA ALA A 48 -8.54 -17.72 5.07
C ALA A 48 -8.70 -16.46 5.95
N ALA A 49 -8.28 -15.30 5.45
CA ALA A 49 -8.51 -14.06 6.16
C ALA A 49 -10.03 -13.86 6.33
N PRO A 50 -10.52 -13.59 7.56
CA PRO A 50 -11.96 -13.43 7.79
C PRO A 50 -12.52 -12.15 7.15
N CYS A 51 -11.65 -11.18 6.87
CA CYS A 51 -12.02 -9.93 6.22
C CYS A 51 -11.62 -9.98 4.74
N PRO A 52 -12.56 -9.80 3.79
CA PRO A 52 -12.24 -9.78 2.36
C PRO A 52 -11.35 -8.60 1.96
N TYR A 53 -11.30 -7.54 2.79
CA TYR A 53 -10.48 -6.36 2.55
C TYR A 53 -9.06 -6.47 3.12
N PHE A 54 -8.74 -7.54 3.84
CA PHE A 54 -7.41 -7.71 4.42
C PHE A 54 -6.36 -7.70 3.32
N GLY A 55 -5.39 -6.79 3.43
CA GLY A 55 -4.32 -6.61 2.44
C GLY A 55 -4.70 -5.74 1.23
N ILE A 56 -5.95 -5.74 0.78
CA ILE A 56 -6.36 -5.00 -0.44
C ILE A 56 -6.83 -3.56 -0.18
N ARG A 57 -6.97 -3.13 1.08
CA ARG A 57 -7.36 -1.76 1.43
C ARG A 57 -6.53 -1.21 2.57
N GLY A 58 -6.09 0.04 2.45
CA GLY A 58 -5.32 0.73 3.49
C GLY A 58 -5.62 2.22 3.54
N GLU A 59 -5.59 2.80 4.75
CA GLU A 59 -5.66 4.24 5.01
C GLU A 59 -4.35 4.68 5.66
N PHE A 60 -3.74 5.74 5.12
CA PHE A 60 -2.42 6.19 5.52
C PHE A 60 -2.44 7.68 5.83
N GLU A 61 -1.96 8.04 7.02
CA GLU A 61 -1.88 9.41 7.51
C GLU A 61 -0.78 10.18 6.78
N ALA A 62 -1.08 11.39 6.36
CA ALA A 62 -0.15 12.26 5.68
C ALA A 62 0.70 13.08 6.67
N LEU A 63 1.99 13.16 6.37
CA LEU A 63 2.98 13.92 7.12
C LEU A 63 3.74 14.84 6.17
N ALA A 64 3.64 16.14 6.39
CA ALA A 64 4.52 17.10 5.73
C ALA A 64 5.92 17.04 6.38
N THR A 65 6.96 16.97 5.55
CA THR A 65 8.36 16.99 5.96
C THR A 65 9.12 18.08 5.19
N ALA A 66 10.37 18.35 5.58
CA ALA A 66 11.23 19.27 4.82
C ALA A 66 11.46 18.81 3.36
N GLY A 67 11.37 17.50 3.09
CA GLY A 67 11.52 16.92 1.76
C GLY A 67 10.20 16.73 1.00
N GLY A 68 9.09 17.28 1.50
CA GLY A 68 7.75 17.08 0.93
C GLY A 68 6.87 16.15 1.74
N TRP A 69 5.82 15.64 1.13
CA TRP A 69 4.84 14.75 1.74
C TRP A 69 5.38 13.33 1.90
N ARG A 70 4.96 12.69 2.99
CA ARG A 70 5.10 11.25 3.24
C ARG A 70 3.79 10.71 3.80
N PHE A 71 3.62 9.40 3.71
CA PHE A 71 2.50 8.70 4.32
C PHE A 71 2.97 7.74 5.41
N GLY A 72 2.08 7.41 6.35
CA GLY A 72 2.35 6.40 7.35
C GLY A 72 1.20 6.23 8.34
N PHE A 73 1.56 5.91 9.58
CA PHE A 73 0.57 5.58 10.61
C PHE A 73 0.82 6.38 11.89
N HIS A 74 -0.22 6.53 12.69
CA HIS A 74 -0.08 7.01 14.05
C HIS A 74 0.82 6.09 14.88
N ARG A 75 1.76 6.69 15.61
CA ARG A 75 2.55 5.97 16.62
C ARG A 75 1.60 5.44 17.69
N MET A 76 1.97 4.31 18.30
CA MET A 76 1.17 3.68 19.35
C MET A 76 0.80 4.69 20.44
N ARG A 77 -0.50 4.88 20.66
CA ARG A 77 -1.07 5.82 21.64
C ARG A 77 -0.63 7.29 21.44
N SER A 78 -0.50 7.73 20.18
CA SER A 78 -0.10 9.10 19.85
C SER A 78 -0.70 9.57 18.52
N HIS A 79 -0.93 10.87 18.38
CA HIS A 79 -1.30 11.50 17.10
C HIS A 79 -0.06 11.85 16.23
N SER A 80 1.14 11.51 16.69
CA SER A 80 2.35 11.67 15.88
C SER A 80 2.39 10.60 14.79
N VAL A 81 2.62 11.02 13.54
CA VAL A 81 2.71 10.11 12.40
C VAL A 81 4.14 9.58 12.27
N LEU A 82 4.29 8.27 12.18
CA LEU A 82 5.50 7.58 11.77
C LEU A 82 5.43 7.37 10.25
N PRO A 83 6.26 8.05 9.44
CA PRO A 83 6.27 7.83 8.00
C PRO A 83 6.86 6.46 7.68
N ILE A 84 6.36 5.84 6.62
CA ILE A 84 6.84 4.56 6.09
C ILE A 84 7.14 4.71 4.60
N ASP A 85 8.07 3.89 4.11
CA ASP A 85 8.38 3.81 2.68
C ASP A 85 7.64 2.65 2.00
N SER A 86 7.27 1.63 2.78
CA SER A 86 6.43 0.51 2.36
C SER A 86 5.65 -0.07 3.55
N CYS A 87 4.54 -0.75 3.26
CA CYS A 87 3.71 -1.42 4.25
C CYS A 87 3.46 -2.87 3.83
N LEU A 88 4.34 -3.78 4.25
CA LEU A 88 4.38 -5.16 3.76
C LEU A 88 3.19 -6.06 4.21
N ILE A 89 2.19 -5.46 4.86
CA ILE A 89 0.92 -6.08 5.21
C ILE A 89 -0.20 -5.73 4.22
N HIS A 90 0.12 -5.00 3.15
CA HIS A 90 -0.79 -4.71 2.04
C HIS A 90 -0.37 -5.41 0.74
N ASP A 91 -1.25 -5.36 -0.24
CA ASP A 91 -0.98 -5.72 -1.63
C ASP A 91 0.14 -4.84 -2.20
N GLN A 92 0.95 -5.42 -3.07
CA GLN A 92 2.13 -4.80 -3.66
C GLN A 92 1.79 -3.52 -4.46
N ARG A 93 0.58 -3.45 -5.03
CA ARG A 93 0.09 -2.24 -5.69
C ARG A 93 -0.05 -1.08 -4.72
N ILE A 94 -0.49 -1.33 -3.48
CA ILE A 94 -0.52 -0.32 -2.42
C ILE A 94 0.90 0.04 -1.99
N GLU A 95 1.78 -0.95 -1.81
CA GLU A 95 3.18 -0.70 -1.43
C GLU A 95 3.89 0.23 -2.43
N GLY A 96 3.72 -0.03 -3.73
CA GLY A 96 4.28 0.81 -4.81
C GLY A 96 3.60 2.18 -4.92
N ALA A 97 2.32 2.28 -4.58
CA ALA A 97 1.55 3.51 -4.70
C ALA A 97 1.91 4.57 -3.65
N LEU A 98 2.20 4.19 -2.40
CA LEU A 98 2.52 5.14 -1.33
C LEU A 98 3.59 6.18 -1.73
N PRO A 99 4.79 5.80 -2.22
CA PRO A 99 5.79 6.77 -2.65
C PRO A 99 5.36 7.58 -3.89
N ALA A 100 4.60 6.99 -4.81
CA ALA A 100 4.12 7.68 -6.01
C ALA A 100 3.15 8.82 -5.66
N PHE A 101 2.16 8.55 -4.82
CA PHE A 101 1.20 9.56 -4.33
C PHE A 101 1.93 10.64 -3.52
N ALA A 102 2.88 10.26 -2.66
CA ALA A 102 3.64 11.21 -1.83
C ALA A 102 4.48 12.16 -2.70
N ARG A 103 5.11 11.61 -3.74
CA ARG A 103 5.89 12.37 -4.72
C ARG A 103 5.03 13.36 -5.48
N ALA A 104 3.92 12.91 -6.08
CA ALA A 104 3.00 13.79 -6.81
C ALA A 104 2.46 14.92 -5.91
N ALA A 105 2.12 14.61 -4.66
CA ALA A 105 1.62 15.60 -3.70
C ALA A 105 2.69 16.67 -3.38
N SER A 106 3.96 16.26 -3.34
CA SER A 106 5.10 17.12 -3.09
C SER A 106 5.41 18.02 -4.29
N GLU A 107 5.46 17.44 -5.49
CA GLU A 107 5.71 18.15 -6.76
C GLU A 107 4.64 19.22 -7.02
N LEU A 108 3.37 18.91 -6.76
CA LEU A 108 2.24 19.84 -6.88
C LEU A 108 1.99 20.68 -5.63
N GLN A 109 2.86 20.57 -4.62
CA GLN A 109 2.83 21.38 -3.41
C GLN A 109 1.48 21.40 -2.68
N LEU A 110 0.78 20.26 -2.67
CA LEU A 110 -0.53 20.14 -2.02
C LEU A 110 -0.46 20.58 -0.56
N LYS A 111 -1.59 21.10 -0.04
CA LYS A 111 -1.72 21.62 1.32
C LYS A 111 -2.79 20.84 2.07
N ASP A 112 -2.68 20.86 3.40
CA ASP A 112 -3.69 20.33 4.32
C ASP A 112 -4.05 18.85 4.09
N LEU A 113 -3.19 18.06 3.46
CA LEU A 113 -3.44 16.63 3.28
C LEU A 113 -3.57 15.95 4.65
N GLN A 114 -4.64 15.18 4.82
CA GLN A 114 -4.92 14.43 6.04
C GLN A 114 -4.55 12.97 5.83
N ASN A 115 -5.19 12.29 4.88
CA ASN A 115 -4.92 10.88 4.63
C ASN A 115 -5.16 10.51 3.17
N LEU A 116 -4.55 9.37 2.81
CA LEU A 116 -4.73 8.69 1.55
C LEU A 116 -5.37 7.33 1.84
N LEU A 117 -6.49 7.05 1.18
CA LEU A 117 -7.12 5.75 1.17
C LEU A 117 -6.85 5.09 -0.18
N LEU A 118 -6.38 3.84 -0.16
CA LEU A 118 -6.16 3.02 -1.34
C LEU A 118 -6.96 1.73 -1.22
N THR A 119 -7.61 1.31 -2.31
CA THR A 119 -8.27 0.02 -2.43
C THR A 119 -7.91 -0.60 -3.76
N VAL A 120 -7.53 -1.87 -3.70
CA VAL A 120 -7.07 -2.65 -4.83
C VAL A 120 -8.24 -3.38 -5.48
N GLU A 121 -8.27 -3.34 -6.81
CA GLU A 121 -9.14 -4.20 -7.61
C GLU A 121 -8.68 -5.66 -7.46
N PRO A 122 -9.55 -6.60 -7.02
CA PRO A 122 -9.13 -7.98 -6.78
C PRO A 122 -8.63 -8.72 -8.03
N ALA A 123 -9.26 -8.47 -9.18
CA ALA A 123 -9.07 -9.25 -10.40
C ALA A 123 -8.48 -8.46 -11.58
N GLY A 124 -8.00 -7.24 -11.34
CA GLY A 124 -7.45 -6.39 -12.41
C GLY A 124 -6.48 -5.33 -11.88
N PRO A 125 -5.95 -4.47 -12.77
CA PRO A 125 -4.89 -3.52 -12.45
C PRO A 125 -5.38 -2.28 -11.69
N GLY A 126 -6.67 -2.20 -11.36
CA GLY A 126 -7.31 -1.08 -10.72
C GLY A 126 -6.77 -0.77 -9.33
N LEU A 127 -6.53 0.52 -9.10
CA LEU A 127 -6.21 1.08 -7.80
C LEU A 127 -7.15 2.26 -7.54
N LEU A 128 -8.19 2.00 -6.75
CA LEU A 128 -9.09 3.04 -6.25
C LEU A 128 -8.37 3.88 -5.20
N TRP A 129 -8.43 5.19 -5.36
CA TRP A 129 -7.78 6.12 -4.44
C TRP A 129 -8.72 7.25 -4.02
N ARG A 130 -8.55 7.70 -2.77
CA ARG A 130 -9.23 8.87 -2.21
C ARG A 130 -8.30 9.64 -1.31
N MET A 131 -8.29 10.96 -1.43
CA MET A 131 -7.56 11.84 -0.53
C MET A 131 -8.53 12.58 0.38
N ARG A 132 -8.16 12.76 1.64
CA ARG A 132 -8.86 13.66 2.56
C ARG A 132 -7.97 14.81 2.94
N PHE A 133 -8.58 15.96 3.16
CA PHE A 133 -7.92 17.17 3.59
C PHE A 133 -8.40 17.57 4.99
N ARG A 134 -7.54 18.22 5.76
CA ARG A 134 -7.86 18.72 7.09
C ARG A 134 -8.88 19.85 6.95
N GLY A 135 -10.01 19.72 7.63
CA GLY A 135 -11.09 20.69 7.55
C GLY A 135 -11.87 20.57 6.24
N ARG A 136 -12.15 21.71 5.59
CA ARG A 136 -12.87 21.73 4.31
C ARG A 136 -11.90 21.42 3.18
N GLU A 137 -12.29 20.53 2.27
CA GLU A 137 -11.50 20.24 1.06
C GLU A 137 -11.22 21.54 0.28
N PRO A 138 -9.93 21.88 0.05
CA PRO A 138 -9.56 23.06 -0.71
C PRO A 138 -9.85 22.84 -2.20
N ARG A 139 -9.77 23.90 -3.00
CA ARG A 139 -9.60 23.72 -4.45
C ARG A 139 -8.18 23.27 -4.71
N TRP A 140 -8.00 22.16 -5.44
CA TRP A 140 -6.69 21.56 -5.70
C TRP A 140 -6.64 20.95 -7.10
N PRO A 141 -5.44 20.76 -7.68
CA PRO A 141 -5.29 20.29 -9.07
C PRO A 141 -5.46 18.76 -9.15
N ARG A 142 -6.69 18.28 -8.90
CA ARG A 142 -7.00 16.84 -8.80
C ARG A 142 -6.65 16.04 -10.05
N ASP A 143 -6.99 16.54 -11.23
CA ASP A 143 -6.76 15.82 -12.49
C ASP A 143 -5.27 15.77 -12.84
N GLU A 144 -4.54 16.88 -12.65
CA GLU A 144 -3.09 16.94 -12.81
C GLU A 144 -2.38 16.01 -11.82
N TYR A 145 -2.86 15.97 -10.58
CA TYR A 145 -2.38 15.05 -9.57
C TYR A 145 -2.60 13.59 -9.98
N ALA A 146 -3.81 13.23 -10.41
CA ALA A 146 -4.13 11.88 -10.86
C ALA A 146 -3.26 11.46 -12.05
N HIS A 147 -3.11 12.35 -13.04
CA HIS A 147 -2.24 12.13 -14.19
C HIS A 147 -0.79 11.89 -13.75
N ARG A 148 -0.28 12.72 -12.83
CA ARG A 148 1.08 12.59 -12.35
C ARG A 148 1.33 11.30 -11.59
N VAL A 149 0.37 10.84 -10.80
CA VAL A 149 0.45 9.53 -10.14
C VAL A 149 0.43 8.41 -11.17
N ALA A 150 -0.39 8.50 -12.22
CA ALA A 150 -0.46 7.49 -13.27
C ALA A 150 0.87 7.34 -14.02
N GLU A 151 1.59 8.45 -14.29
CA GLU A 151 2.95 8.41 -14.85
C GLU A 151 3.94 7.66 -13.96
N LEU A 152 3.75 7.72 -12.64
CA LEU A 152 4.62 7.06 -11.65
C LEU A 152 4.23 5.59 -11.41
N LEU A 153 3.03 5.17 -11.84
CA LEU A 153 2.48 3.83 -11.66
C LEU A 153 1.95 3.27 -12.99
N PRO A 154 2.83 3.03 -13.99
CA PRO A 154 2.40 2.65 -15.34
C PRO A 154 1.65 1.31 -15.40
N GLU A 155 1.86 0.43 -14.42
CA GLU A 155 1.23 -0.89 -14.33
C GLU A 155 -0.13 -0.87 -13.60
N SER A 156 -0.58 0.30 -13.12
CA SER A 156 -1.84 0.43 -12.37
C SER A 156 -2.83 1.35 -13.09
N THR A 157 -4.09 0.92 -13.14
CA THR A 157 -5.19 1.78 -13.60
C THR A 157 -5.70 2.55 -12.40
N LEU A 158 -5.45 3.85 -12.33
CA LEU A 158 -5.99 4.69 -11.26
C LEU A 158 -7.50 4.84 -11.43
N LEU A 159 -8.23 4.42 -10.41
CA LEU A 159 -9.68 4.59 -10.31
C LEU A 159 -9.93 5.67 -9.27
N ASP A 160 -10.78 6.61 -9.59
CA ASP A 160 -11.15 7.65 -8.65
C ASP A 160 -12.62 7.46 -8.23
N ASP A 161 -13.08 8.28 -7.28
CA ASP A 161 -14.30 8.12 -6.47
C ASP A 161 -15.65 7.92 -7.21
N ALA A 162 -15.66 7.76 -8.53
CA ALA A 162 -16.83 7.40 -9.33
C ALA A 162 -17.20 5.90 -9.27
N MET A 163 -16.35 5.02 -8.76
CA MET A 163 -16.62 3.58 -8.69
C MET A 163 -16.84 3.13 -7.24
N SER A 164 -18.08 2.79 -6.89
CA SER A 164 -18.40 2.21 -5.58
C SER A 164 -17.79 0.82 -5.46
N LEU A 165 -17.53 0.36 -4.22
CA LEU A 165 -17.09 -1.02 -3.98
C LEU A 165 -18.10 -2.06 -4.49
N GLU A 166 -19.38 -1.67 -4.62
CA GLU A 166 -20.44 -2.47 -5.24
C GLU A 166 -20.14 -2.78 -6.72
N PHE A 167 -19.46 -1.87 -7.43
CA PHE A 167 -19.05 -2.11 -8.82
C PHE A 167 -18.09 -3.32 -8.95
N TRP A 168 -17.37 -3.63 -7.87
CA TRP A 168 -16.39 -4.72 -7.81
C TRP A 168 -16.91 -5.98 -7.11
N ASP A 169 -18.22 -6.07 -6.82
CA ASP A 169 -18.83 -7.13 -6.01
C ASP A 169 -18.15 -7.30 -4.63
N LEU A 170 -17.65 -6.18 -4.07
CA LEU A 170 -16.88 -6.15 -2.83
C LEU A 170 -17.69 -5.66 -1.62
N THR A 171 -19.01 -5.82 -1.59
CA THR A 171 -19.89 -5.42 -0.47
C THR A 171 -20.55 -6.58 0.24
#